data_AF-Q46NB7-F1
#
_entry.id   AF-Q46NB7-F1
#
_cell.length_a   1.000
_cell.length_b   1.000
_cell.length_c   1.000
_cell.angle_alpha   90.00
_cell.angle_beta   90.00
_cell.angle_gamma   90.00
#
_symmetry.space_group_name_H-M   'P 1'
#
loop_
_entity.id
_entity.type
_entity.pdbx_description
1 polymer ?
#
loop_
_entity_poly.entity_id
_entity_poly.type
_entity_poly.pdbx_seq_one_letter_code
_entity_poly.pdbx_strand_id
1 'polypeptide(L)'
;MGYLDNLAFDSRLQYLARRFGIESPLEVSSIEWKGHSFYHVSGVDQNGQRVLIEVFRIGALRKLEPVLVFEYPPPIRDLYPN
;
A
#
# COMPACT_ATOMS: atom_id res chain seq x y z
N MET A 1 -15.56 6.47 -3.99
CA MET A 1 -14.27 6.96 -4.52
C MET A 1 -13.77 8.09 -3.62
N GLY A 2 -13.23 7.79 -2.43
CA GLY A 2 -12.85 8.85 -1.48
C GLY A 2 -11.79 8.49 -0.43
N TYR A 3 -11.54 7.19 -0.22
CA TYR A 3 -10.50 6.72 0.70
C TYR A 3 -9.17 6.40 0.00
N LEU A 4 -9.21 6.06 -1.30
CA LEU A 4 -8.04 5.58 -2.04
C LEU A 4 -7.18 6.71 -2.57
N ASP A 5 -7.80 7.75 -3.13
CA ASP A 5 -7.06 8.94 -3.57
C ASP A 5 -6.34 9.61 -2.40
N ASN A 6 -6.94 9.61 -1.20
CA ASN A 6 -6.29 10.12 0.02
C ASN A 6 -5.03 9.33 0.42
N LEU A 7 -4.94 8.03 0.13
CA LEU A 7 -3.75 7.25 0.47
C LEU A 7 -2.57 7.60 -0.43
N ALA A 8 -2.79 7.86 -1.72
CA ALA A 8 -1.72 8.23 -2.65
C ALA A 8 -1.08 9.57 -2.24
N PHE A 9 -1.85 10.47 -1.63
CA PHE A 9 -1.41 11.79 -1.18
C PHE A 9 -1.17 11.88 0.34
N ASP A 10 -1.23 10.77 1.06
CA ASP A 10 -1.00 10.76 2.50
C ASP A 10 0.43 11.23 2.80
N SER A 11 0.56 12.30 3.57
CA SER A 11 1.84 12.94 3.85
C SER A 11 2.82 12.03 4.59
N ARG A 12 2.33 11.08 5.39
CA ARG A 12 3.15 10.07 6.06
C ARG A 12 3.73 9.09 5.04
N LEU A 13 2.92 8.61 4.11
CA LEU A 13 3.36 7.69 3.06
C LEU A 13 4.34 8.37 2.10
N GLN A 14 4.08 9.62 1.73
CA GLN A 14 5.00 10.44 0.93
C GLN A 14 6.34 10.67 1.64
N TYR A 15 6.32 10.95 2.94
CA TYR A 15 7.54 11.08 3.75
C TYR A 15 8.34 9.76 3.80
N LEU A 16 7.67 8.63 4.04
CA LEU A 16 8.31 7.31 4.05
C LEU A 16 8.91 6.98 2.69
N ALA A 17 8.15 7.16 1.60
CA ALA A 17 8.61 6.94 0.24
C ALA A 17 9.90 7.72 -0.05
N ARG A 18 9.89 9.03 0.21
CA ARG A 18 11.06 9.89 0.01
C ARG A 18 12.26 9.43 0.85
N ARG A 19 12.04 9.01 2.09
CA ARG A 19 13.11 8.51 2.98
C ARG A 19 13.76 7.24 2.43
N PHE A 20 13.02 6.40 1.73
CA PHE A 20 13.51 5.16 1.11
C PHE A 20 13.92 5.32 -0.37
N GLY A 21 13.93 6.54 -0.90
CA GLY A 21 14.28 6.79 -2.29
C GLY A 21 13.25 6.30 -3.31
N ILE A 22 11.98 6.20 -2.89
CA ILE A 22 10.86 5.81 -3.73
C ILE A 22 10.29 7.06 -4.41
N GLU A 23 10.12 6.99 -5.73
CA GLU A 23 9.62 8.08 -6.55
C GLU A 23 8.11 8.30 -6.42
N SER A 24 7.69 9.55 -6.58
CA SER A 24 6.29 9.96 -6.64
C SER A 24 5.80 10.10 -8.09
N PRO A 25 4.50 9.92 -8.38
CA PRO A 25 3.41 9.66 -7.44
C PRO A 25 3.38 8.21 -6.94
N LEU A 26 2.88 8.02 -5.72
CA LEU A 26 2.59 6.69 -5.20
C LEU A 26 1.35 6.13 -5.89
N GLU A 27 1.38 4.82 -6.14
CA GLU A 27 0.25 4.09 -6.71
C GLU A 27 -0.54 3.41 -5.61
N VAL A 28 -1.87 3.45 -5.73
CA VAL A 28 -2.79 2.74 -4.83
C VAL A 28 -3.56 1.73 -5.65
N SER A 29 -3.62 0.50 -5.16
CA SER A 29 -4.37 -0.59 -5.79
C SER A 29 -5.05 -1.45 -4.72
N SER A 30 -6.00 -2.28 -5.15
CA SER A 30 -6.75 -3.14 -4.25
C SER A 30 -6.74 -4.57 -4.73
N ILE A 31 -6.76 -5.50 -3.77
CA ILE A 31 -6.92 -6.92 -4.02
C ILE A 31 -7.91 -7.52 -3.03
N GLU A 32 -8.73 -8.46 -3.50
CA GLU A 32 -9.63 -9.21 -2.64
C GLU A 32 -8.98 -10.51 -2.22
N TRP A 33 -9.02 -10.80 -0.91
CA TRP A 33 -8.52 -12.04 -0.35
C TRP A 33 -9.39 -12.54 0.80
N LYS A 34 -9.83 -13.80 0.72
CA LYS A 34 -10.72 -14.44 1.72
C LYS A 34 -11.95 -13.60 2.09
N GLY A 35 -12.55 -12.91 1.12
CA GLY A 35 -13.72 -12.07 1.34
C GLY A 35 -13.43 -10.70 1.97
N HIS A 36 -12.16 -10.29 2.04
CA HIS A 36 -11.75 -8.97 2.50
C HIS A 36 -11.01 -8.21 1.40
N SER A 37 -11.31 -6.92 1.25
CA SER A 37 -10.56 -6.02 0.37
C SER A 37 -9.35 -5.47 1.12
N PHE A 38 -8.18 -5.65 0.51
CA PHE A 38 -6.93 -5.07 0.94
C PHE A 38 -6.51 -3.99 -0.05
N TYR A 39 -6.03 -2.87 0.46
CA TYR A 39 -5.54 -1.74 -0.31
C TYR A 39 -4.05 -1.64 -0.09
N HIS A 40 -3.27 -1.57 -1.15
CA HIS A 40 -1.83 -1.49 -1.03
C HIS A 40 -1.31 -0.26 -1.75
N VAL A 41 -0.32 0.36 -1.14
CA VAL A 41 0.37 1.53 -1.66
C VAL A 41 1.75 1.10 -2.07
N SER A 42 2.10 1.37 -3.32
CA SER A 42 3.42 1.07 -3.88
C SER A 42 4.01 2.27 -4.58
N GLY A 43 5.31 2.22 -4.81
CA GLY A 43 6.00 3.17 -5.68
C GLY A 43 7.12 2.48 -6.46
N VAL A 44 7.92 3.28 -7.13
CA VAL A 44 9.08 2.83 -7.91
C VAL A 44 10.34 3.27 -7.19
N ASP A 45 11.27 2.37 -6.93
CA ASP A 45 12.56 2.70 -6.35
C ASP A 45 13.52 3.32 -7.40
N GLN A 46 14.73 3.70 -6.98
CA GLN A 46 15.74 4.29 -7.87
C GLN A 46 16.21 3.35 -9.00
N ASN A 47 15.95 2.05 -8.89
CA ASN A 47 16.31 1.04 -9.88
C ASN A 47 15.17 0.74 -10.86
N GLY A 48 14.02 1.43 -10.73
CA GLY A 48 12.84 1.14 -11.53
C GLY A 48 12.04 -0.06 -11.02
N GLN A 49 12.38 -0.63 -9.86
CA GLN A 49 11.66 -1.75 -9.28
C GLN A 49 10.44 -1.25 -8.50
N ARG A 50 9.31 -1.93 -8.70
CA ARG A 50 8.10 -1.65 -7.95
C ARG A 50 8.22 -2.20 -6.53
N VAL A 51 8.04 -1.35 -5.53
CA VAL A 51 8.18 -1.71 -4.12
C VAL A 51 6.89 -1.42 -3.35
N LEU A 52 6.57 -2.31 -2.40
CA LEU A 52 5.44 -2.14 -1.49
C LEU A 52 5.82 -1.21 -0.35
N ILE A 53 4.98 -0.21 -0.08
CA ILE A 53 5.15 0.72 1.04
C ILE A 53 4.31 0.25 2.22
N GLU A 54 3.00 0.08 2.01
CA GLU A 54 2.07 -0.26 3.08
C GLU A 54 0.78 -0.89 2.57
N VAL A 55 0.17 -1.74 3.39
CA VAL A 55 -1.12 -2.37 3.12
C VAL A 55 -2.13 -1.94 4.18
N PHE A 56 -3.36 -1.69 3.74
CA PHE A 56 -4.49 -1.31 4.55
C PHE A 56 -5.66 -2.26 4.32
N ARG A 57 -6.55 -2.34 5.31
CA ARG A 57 -7.88 -2.94 5.17
C ARG A 57 -8.93 -1.99 5.71
N ILE A 58 -10.19 -2.22 5.36
CA ILE A 58 -11.31 -1.52 6.02
C ILE A 58 -11.64 -2.25 7.31
N GLY A 59 -11.41 -1.59 8.45
CA GLY A 59 -11.75 -2.09 9.77
C GLY A 59 -13.23 -1.95 10.12
N ALA A 60 -13.59 -2.42 11.32
CA ALA A 60 -14.98 -2.45 11.81
C ALA A 60 -15.66 -1.07 11.82
N LEU A 61 -14.90 0.00 12.01
CA LEU A 61 -15.38 1.39 12.02
C LEU A 61 -15.41 2.04 10.63
N ARG A 62 -15.32 1.25 9.55
CA ARG A 62 -15.17 1.73 8.16
C ARG A 62 -13.98 2.67 7.94
N LYS A 63 -12.93 2.49 8.75
CA LYS A 63 -11.68 3.24 8.64
C LYS A 63 -10.61 2.36 7.99
N LEU A 64 -9.69 3.00 7.28
CA LEU A 64 -8.48 2.32 6.82
C LEU A 64 -7.59 2.03 8.02
N GLU A 65 -7.25 0.77 8.19
CA GLU A 65 -6.36 0.27 9.23
C GLU A 65 -5.12 -0.33 8.56
N PRO A 66 -3.91 0.04 8.99
CA PRO A 66 -2.70 -0.59 8.48
C PRO A 66 -2.69 -2.08 8.87
N VAL A 67 -2.30 -2.92 7.93
CA VAL A 67 -2.12 -4.35 8.12
C VAL A 67 -0.67 -4.59 8.50
N LEU A 68 -0.42 -5.50 9.44
CA LEU A 68 0.94 -5.84 9.82
C LEU A 68 1.57 -6.73 8.74
N VAL A 69 2.87 -6.59 8.50
CA VAL A 69 3.59 -7.30 7.41
C VAL A 69 3.39 -8.83 7.47
N PHE A 70 3.37 -9.41 8.66
CA PHE A 70 3.13 -10.84 8.85
C PHE A 70 1.69 -11.28 8.54
N GLU A 71 0.74 -10.34 8.52
CA GLU A 71 -0.67 -10.54 8.14
C GLU A 71 -0.95 -10.18 6.68
N TYR A 72 0.06 -9.74 5.92
CA TYR A 72 -0.14 -9.44 4.50
C TYR A 72 -0.71 -10.67 3.78
N PRO A 73 -1.78 -10.47 2.99
CA PRO A 73 -2.38 -11.57 2.24
C PRO A 73 -1.34 -12.12 1.24
N PRO A 74 -1.26 -13.45 1.05
CA PRO A 74 -0.28 -14.06 0.14
C PRO A 74 -0.22 -13.42 -1.25
N PRO A 75 -1.36 -13.09 -1.90
CA PRO A 75 -1.32 -12.43 -3.21
C PRO A 75 -0.57 -11.09 -3.25
N ILE A 76 -0.52 -10.33 -2.16
CA ILE A 76 0.29 -9.10 -2.10
C ILE A 76 1.77 -9.43 -2.04
N ARG A 77 2.17 -10.49 -1.32
CA ARG A 77 3.56 -10.91 -1.24
C ARG A 77 4.10 -11.34 -2.61
N ASP A 78 3.24 -11.94 -3.43
CA ASP A 78 3.59 -12.37 -4.79
C ASP A 78 3.76 -11.19 -5.76
N LEU A 79 3.08 -10.05 -5.52
CA LEU A 79 3.19 -8.84 -6.34
C LEU A 79 4.48 -8.04 -6.07
N TYR A 80 5.07 -8.21 -4.90
CA TYR A 80 6.26 -7.48 -4.46
C TYR A 80 7.29 -8.46 -3.89
N PRO A 81 7.84 -9.36 -4.72
CA PRO A 81 8.93 -10.22 -4.31
C PRO A 81 10.16 -9.33 -4.06
N ASN A 82 10.64 -9.34 -2.83
CA ASN A 82 11.91 -8.70 -2.44
C ASN A 82 13.06 -9.15 -3.33
#